data_AF-A0A2S8WPU6-F1
#
_entry.id   AF-A0A2S8WPU6-F1
#
_cell.length_a   1.000
_cell.length_b   1.000
_cell.length_c   1.000
_cell.angle_alpha   90.00
_cell.angle_beta   90.00
_cell.angle_gamma   90.00
#
_symmetry.space_group_name_H-M   'P 1'
#
loop_
_entity.id
_entity.type
_entity.pdbx_description
1 polymer ?
#
loop_
_entity_poly.entity_id
_entity_poly.type
_entity_poly.pdbx_seq_one_letter_code
_entity_poly.pdbx_strand_id
1 'polypeptide(L)'
;MNHGSIATAISGGWSATEALLLRGDDESEEGRGVLAADRMAALTACSWPRPELTTLSYAHAPEETDVLSKKMANLGEESTNRDRAQLVAGWIHSGNSLVLPNASDRAAEERVKRLLTNPSGTLMEAKKHMVSAMRRLYRHRNLVLHGGATHLETLSMTLRTVTPLLGAGLDRIAHAAIVQGQPLQNSRQRPNYV
;
A
#
# COMPACT_ATOMS: atom_id res chain seq x y z
N MET A 1 5.40 20.02 20.48
CA MET A 1 4.80 18.83 19.83
C MET A 1 5.66 17.62 20.19
N ASN A 2 5.04 16.56 20.69
CA ASN A 2 5.67 15.39 21.33
C ASN A 2 6.84 14.76 20.55
N HIS A 3 8.08 14.95 21.02
CA HIS A 3 9.23 14.13 20.62
C HIS A 3 9.29 12.88 21.50
N GLY A 4 8.32 11.98 21.34
CA GLY A 4 8.48 10.62 21.83
C GLY A 4 9.68 9.97 21.15
N SER A 5 10.41 9.10 21.85
CA SER A 5 11.54 8.39 21.25
C SER A 5 11.10 7.66 19.98
N ILE A 6 11.91 7.72 18.93
CA ILE A 6 11.68 6.99 17.66
C ILE A 6 11.46 5.50 17.94
N ALA A 7 12.13 4.97 18.98
CA ALA A 7 11.95 3.63 19.50
C ALA A 7 10.49 3.34 19.92
N THR A 8 9.86 4.27 20.65
CA THR A 8 8.48 4.16 21.13
C THR A 8 7.49 4.20 19.97
N ALA A 9 7.71 5.10 18.99
CA ALA A 9 6.85 5.21 17.81
C ALA A 9 6.87 3.93 16.97
N ILE A 10 8.05 3.33 16.78
CA ILE A 10 8.20 2.06 16.04
C ILE A 10 7.56 0.91 16.79
N SER A 11 7.81 0.81 18.09
CA SER A 11 7.27 -0.28 18.90
C SER A 11 5.74 -0.21 18.94
N GLY A 12 5.18 0.99 19.16
CA GLY A 12 3.72 1.19 19.16
C GLY A 12 3.08 0.94 17.80
N GLY A 13 3.65 1.50 16.72
CA GLY A 13 3.15 1.31 15.35
C GLY A 13 3.22 -0.15 14.89
N TRP A 14 4.28 -0.87 15.27
CA TRP A 14 4.43 -2.29 14.97
C TRP A 14 3.42 -3.14 15.77
N SER A 15 3.28 -2.91 17.07
CA SER A 15 2.30 -3.63 17.90
C SER A 15 0.87 -3.44 17.38
N ALA A 16 0.53 -2.24 16.90
CA ALA A 16 -0.76 -1.98 16.26
C ALA A 16 -0.93 -2.80 14.95
N THR A 17 0.13 -2.89 14.14
CA THR A 17 0.15 -3.70 12.93
C THR A 17 -0.08 -5.18 13.24
N GLU A 18 0.63 -5.72 14.24
CA GLU A 18 0.44 -7.10 14.71
C GLU A 18 -1.00 -7.33 15.21
N ALA A 19 -1.54 -6.41 16.00
CA ALA A 19 -2.91 -6.52 16.52
C ALA A 19 -3.98 -6.48 15.42
N LEU A 20 -3.74 -5.76 14.33
CA LEU A 20 -4.66 -5.69 13.19
C LEU A 20 -4.57 -6.91 12.27
N LEU A 21 -3.38 -7.48 12.13
CA LEU A 21 -3.10 -8.50 11.10
C LEU A 21 -2.95 -9.92 11.62
N LEU A 22 -2.83 -10.11 12.93
CA LEU A 22 -2.66 -11.42 13.55
C LEU A 22 -3.81 -11.73 14.51
N ARG A 23 -4.16 -13.01 14.53
CA ARG A 23 -4.99 -13.67 15.53
C ARG A 23 -4.11 -14.31 16.61
N GLY A 24 -4.75 -14.79 17.67
CA GLY A 24 -4.04 -15.44 18.78
C GLY A 24 -3.35 -16.75 18.38
N ASP A 25 -3.93 -17.45 17.42
CA ASP A 25 -3.48 -18.74 16.86
C ASP A 25 -2.58 -18.59 15.62
N ASP A 26 -2.35 -17.36 15.15
CA ASP A 26 -1.49 -17.11 14.00
C ASP A 26 -0.02 -17.28 14.39
N GLU A 27 0.60 -18.30 13.82
CA GLU A 27 2.04 -18.56 13.84
C GLU A 27 2.58 -18.86 12.44
N SER A 28 3.88 -18.61 12.26
CA SER A 28 4.63 -19.07 11.09
C SER A 28 5.95 -19.66 11.57
N GLU A 29 6.59 -20.50 10.74
CA GLU A 29 7.91 -21.07 11.07
C GLU A 29 8.95 -19.98 11.38
N GLU A 30 8.84 -18.82 10.74
CA GLU A 30 9.72 -17.66 10.93
C GLU A 30 9.26 -16.72 12.07
N GLY A 31 8.17 -17.04 12.76
CA GLY A 31 7.62 -16.28 13.87
C GLY A 31 6.48 -15.32 13.51
N ARG A 32 5.75 -14.88 14.54
CA ARG A 32 4.52 -14.07 14.39
C ARG A 32 4.75 -12.71 13.73
N GLY A 33 5.82 -12.02 14.09
CA GLY A 33 6.14 -10.72 13.51
C GLY A 33 6.48 -10.81 12.01
N VAL A 34 7.10 -11.90 11.57
CA VAL A 34 7.35 -12.13 10.14
C VAL A 34 6.04 -12.33 9.39
N LEU A 35 5.10 -13.09 9.95
CA LEU A 35 3.76 -13.26 9.38
C LEU A 35 3.00 -11.92 9.25
N ALA A 36 3.08 -11.05 10.25
CA ALA A 36 2.48 -9.71 10.18
C ALA A 36 3.12 -8.85 9.08
N ALA A 37 4.44 -8.89 8.94
CA ALA A 37 5.18 -8.19 7.88
C ALA A 37 4.70 -8.62 6.49
N ASP A 38 4.56 -9.93 6.30
CA ASP A 38 4.18 -10.52 5.01
C ASP A 38 2.73 -10.22 4.64
N ARG A 39 1.82 -10.24 5.63
CA ARG A 39 0.41 -9.86 5.45
C ARG A 39 0.27 -8.38 5.13
N MET A 40 0.98 -7.50 5.84
CA MET A 40 0.96 -6.06 5.56
C MET A 40 1.50 -5.79 4.15
N ALA A 41 2.63 -6.41 3.78
CA ALA A 41 3.21 -6.28 2.45
C ALA A 41 2.25 -6.76 1.35
N ALA A 42 1.53 -7.87 1.56
CA ALA A 42 0.51 -8.34 0.62
C ALA A 42 -0.63 -7.33 0.45
N LEU A 43 -1.14 -6.77 1.55
CA LEU A 43 -2.19 -5.75 1.51
C LEU A 43 -1.76 -4.50 0.75
N THR A 44 -0.57 -3.97 1.05
CA THR A 44 -0.01 -2.80 0.36
C THR A 44 0.22 -3.10 -1.13
N ALA A 45 0.75 -4.28 -1.47
CA ALA A 45 1.01 -4.67 -2.86
C ALA A 45 -0.29 -4.83 -3.66
N CYS A 46 -1.33 -5.44 -3.11
CA CYS A 46 -2.61 -5.53 -3.82
C CYS A 46 -3.30 -4.17 -4.00
N SER A 47 -2.88 -3.16 -3.24
CA SER A 47 -3.54 -1.86 -3.15
C SER A 47 -2.85 -0.74 -3.91
N TRP A 48 -1.57 -0.90 -4.28
CA TRP A 48 -0.79 0.12 -4.99
C TRP A 48 -1.33 0.51 -6.38
N PRO A 49 -1.95 -0.38 -7.19
CA PRO A 49 -2.28 -0.04 -8.57
C PRO A 49 -3.25 1.12 -8.73
N ARG A 50 -4.30 1.13 -7.91
CA ARG A 50 -5.38 2.12 -7.99
C ARG A 50 -4.90 3.56 -7.76
N PRO A 51 -4.21 3.89 -6.64
CA PRO A 51 -3.72 5.25 -6.44
C PRO A 51 -2.73 5.68 -7.52
N GLU A 52 -1.88 4.77 -8.02
CA GLU A 52 -0.98 5.09 -9.14
C GLU A 52 -1.77 5.51 -10.40
N LEU A 53 -2.76 4.70 -10.79
CA LEU A 53 -3.65 5.00 -11.92
C LEU A 53 -4.45 6.30 -11.72
N THR A 54 -4.91 6.56 -10.49
CA THR A 54 -5.58 7.82 -10.15
C THR A 54 -4.63 9.01 -10.32
N THR A 55 -3.41 8.94 -9.79
CA THR A 55 -2.39 10.00 -9.96
C THR A 55 -2.09 10.23 -11.44
N LEU A 56 -1.86 9.17 -12.22
CA LEU A 56 -1.65 9.25 -13.66
C LEU A 56 -2.82 9.91 -14.40
N SER A 57 -4.06 9.69 -13.94
CA SER A 57 -5.25 10.35 -14.52
C SER A 57 -5.22 11.87 -14.41
N TYR A 58 -4.57 12.40 -13.36
CA TYR A 58 -4.43 13.85 -13.15
C TYR A 58 -3.14 14.40 -13.77
N ALA A 59 -2.12 13.56 -13.93
CA ALA A 59 -0.85 13.94 -14.58
C ALA A 59 -0.94 13.96 -16.11
N HIS A 60 -1.94 13.29 -16.69
CA HIS A 60 -2.18 13.29 -18.12
C HIS A 60 -2.57 14.69 -18.62
N ALA A 61 -1.71 15.29 -19.45
CA ALA A 61 -1.84 16.67 -19.89
C ALA A 61 -1.51 16.82 -21.39
N PRO A 62 -2.39 16.37 -22.30
CA PRO A 62 -2.22 16.57 -23.74
C PRO A 62 -2.41 18.05 -24.13
N GLU A 63 -1.71 18.52 -25.16
CA GLU A 63 -1.86 19.89 -25.68
C GLU A 63 -3.27 20.12 -26.28
N GLU A 64 -3.80 19.12 -26.97
CA GLU A 64 -5.17 19.09 -27.48
C GLU A 64 -6.02 18.06 -26.73
N THR A 65 -7.28 18.38 -26.44
CA THR A 65 -8.17 17.50 -25.67
C THR A 65 -8.46 16.19 -26.43
N ASP A 66 -7.81 15.13 -26.00
CA ASP A 66 -7.92 13.79 -26.56
C ASP A 66 -9.17 13.02 -26.08
N VAL A 67 -9.32 11.79 -26.57
CA VAL A 67 -10.48 10.93 -26.25
C VAL A 67 -10.51 10.58 -24.76
N LEU A 68 -9.34 10.31 -24.15
CA LEU A 68 -9.26 9.99 -22.72
C LEU A 68 -9.68 11.18 -21.87
N SER A 69 -9.18 12.37 -22.17
CA SER A 69 -9.53 13.63 -21.49
C SER A 69 -11.01 13.93 -21.59
N LYS A 70 -11.63 13.75 -22.77
CA LYS A 70 -13.09 13.87 -22.95
C LYS A 70 -13.86 12.86 -22.09
N LYS A 71 -13.44 11.59 -22.07
CA LYS A 71 -14.07 10.56 -21.23
C LYS A 71 -13.98 10.90 -19.74
N MET A 72 -12.83 11.40 -19.29
CA MET A 72 -12.64 11.82 -17.90
C MET A 72 -13.46 13.08 -17.55
N ALA A 73 -13.61 14.02 -18.48
CA ALA A 73 -14.44 15.22 -18.28
C ALA A 73 -15.94 14.90 -18.24
N ASN A 74 -16.37 13.83 -18.93
CA ASN A 74 -17.75 13.37 -18.94
C ASN A 74 -18.12 12.49 -17.73
N LEU A 75 -17.19 12.26 -16.80
CA LEU A 75 -17.52 11.61 -15.54
C LEU A 75 -18.45 12.52 -14.73
N GLY A 76 -19.62 12.02 -14.35
CA GLY A 76 -20.61 12.78 -13.57
C GLY A 76 -20.15 13.09 -12.15
N GLU A 77 -20.93 13.90 -11.43
CA GLU A 77 -20.62 14.34 -10.06
C GLU A 77 -20.50 13.17 -9.05
N GLU A 78 -21.19 12.06 -9.30
CA GLU A 78 -21.13 10.85 -8.47
C GLU A 78 -19.91 9.95 -8.79
N SER A 79 -19.09 10.32 -9.77
CA SER A 79 -17.93 9.52 -10.17
C SER A 79 -16.85 9.51 -9.09
N THR A 80 -16.15 8.39 -9.00
CA THR A 80 -15.11 8.17 -8.01
C THR A 80 -13.73 8.07 -8.65
N ASN A 81 -12.69 8.17 -7.82
CA ASN A 81 -11.31 7.90 -8.25
C ASN A 81 -11.12 6.48 -8.81
N ARG A 82 -12.02 5.54 -8.47
CA ARG A 82 -12.02 4.19 -9.07
C ARG A 82 -12.40 4.26 -10.55
N ASP A 83 -13.42 5.04 -10.90
CA ASP A 83 -13.90 5.17 -12.29
C ASP A 83 -12.84 5.83 -13.17
N ARG A 84 -12.20 6.90 -12.65
CA ARG A 84 -11.03 7.52 -13.31
C ARG A 84 -9.89 6.52 -13.53
N ALA A 85 -9.52 5.77 -12.50
CA ALA A 85 -8.45 4.77 -12.60
C ALA A 85 -8.78 3.68 -13.62
N GLN A 86 -10.05 3.28 -13.73
CA GLN A 86 -10.50 2.28 -14.70
C GLN A 86 -10.41 2.79 -16.15
N LEU A 87 -10.75 4.06 -16.41
CA LEU A 87 -10.58 4.67 -17.73
C LEU A 87 -9.12 4.71 -18.16
N VAL A 88 -8.22 5.13 -17.26
CA VAL A 88 -6.77 5.17 -17.53
C VAL A 88 -6.22 3.76 -17.76
N ALA A 89 -6.59 2.80 -16.92
CA ALA A 89 -6.18 1.41 -17.09
C ALA A 89 -6.62 0.85 -18.44
N GLY A 90 -7.86 1.11 -18.85
CA GLY A 90 -8.39 0.72 -20.16
C GLY A 90 -7.61 1.37 -21.32
N TRP A 91 -7.33 2.67 -21.21
CA TRP A 91 -6.54 3.40 -22.21
C TRP A 91 -5.16 2.79 -22.45
N ILE A 92 -4.43 2.54 -21.35
CA ILE A 92 -3.10 1.93 -21.37
C ILE A 92 -3.18 0.48 -21.88
N HIS A 93 -4.17 -0.30 -21.44
CA HIS A 93 -4.35 -1.69 -21.87
C HIS A 93 -4.66 -1.79 -23.37
N SER A 94 -5.33 -0.79 -23.96
CA SER A 94 -5.55 -0.69 -25.41
C SER A 94 -4.28 -0.29 -26.21
N GLY A 95 -3.12 -0.17 -25.56
CA GLY A 95 -1.85 0.16 -26.21
C GLY A 95 -1.58 1.65 -26.38
N ASN A 96 -2.47 2.51 -25.89
CA ASN A 96 -2.24 3.95 -25.93
C ASN A 96 -1.30 4.37 -24.80
N SER A 97 -0.57 5.48 -24.99
CA SER A 97 0.28 6.07 -23.95
C SER A 97 -0.35 7.35 -23.38
N LEU A 98 0.04 7.70 -22.16
CA LEU A 98 -0.34 8.97 -21.56
C LEU A 98 0.65 10.07 -21.94
N VAL A 99 0.14 11.28 -22.17
CA VAL A 99 0.96 12.48 -22.28
C VAL A 99 1.35 12.94 -20.87
N LEU A 100 2.60 12.70 -20.47
CA LEU A 100 3.10 12.91 -19.11
C LEU A 100 4.36 13.80 -19.10
N PRO A 101 4.35 14.98 -18.44
CA PRO A 101 5.45 15.93 -18.49
C PRO A 101 6.68 15.44 -17.70
N ASN A 102 6.47 14.77 -16.56
CA ASN A 102 7.54 14.40 -15.65
C ASN A 102 8.07 12.98 -15.90
N ALA A 103 9.37 12.78 -15.71
CA ALA A 103 9.99 11.46 -15.85
C ALA A 103 9.47 10.44 -14.82
N SER A 104 9.11 10.91 -13.61
CA SER A 104 8.54 10.05 -12.57
C SER A 104 7.19 9.46 -13.00
N ASP A 105 6.34 10.26 -13.64
CA ASP A 105 5.02 9.82 -14.10
C ASP A 105 5.16 8.83 -15.27
N ARG A 106 6.10 9.07 -16.19
CA ARG A 106 6.41 8.11 -17.26
C ARG A 106 6.89 6.77 -16.69
N ALA A 107 7.74 6.79 -15.66
CA ALA A 107 8.15 5.56 -14.98
C ALA A 107 6.97 4.86 -14.26
N ALA A 108 6.00 5.62 -13.74
CA ALA A 108 4.76 5.08 -13.17
C ALA A 108 3.89 4.41 -14.24
N GLU A 109 3.72 5.05 -15.40
CA GLU A 109 3.01 4.47 -16.54
C GLU A 109 3.64 3.14 -16.98
N GLU A 110 4.97 3.06 -17.07
CA GLU A 110 5.66 1.81 -17.42
C GLU A 110 5.46 0.69 -16.38
N ARG A 111 5.42 1.03 -15.08
CA ARG A 111 5.07 0.05 -14.04
C ARG A 111 3.64 -0.45 -14.21
N VAL A 112 2.70 0.44 -14.51
CA VAL A 112 1.29 0.11 -14.74
C VAL A 112 1.11 -0.71 -16.02
N LYS A 113 1.81 -0.39 -17.11
CA LYS A 113 1.82 -1.21 -18.34
C LYS A 113 2.27 -2.63 -18.04
N ARG A 114 3.34 -2.79 -17.26
CA ARG A 114 3.82 -4.12 -16.81
C ARG A 114 2.79 -4.84 -15.95
N LEU A 115 2.13 -4.11 -15.06
CA LEU A 115 1.05 -4.66 -14.24
C LEU A 115 -0.13 -5.15 -15.09
N LEU A 116 -0.57 -4.37 -16.06
CA LEU A 116 -1.73 -4.71 -16.90
C LEU A 116 -1.44 -5.88 -17.87
N THR A 117 -0.18 -6.10 -18.22
CA THR A 117 0.25 -7.20 -19.10
C THR A 117 0.60 -8.48 -18.33
N ASN A 118 1.18 -8.36 -17.13
CA ASN A 118 1.48 -9.48 -16.24
C ASN A 118 1.09 -9.14 -14.79
N PRO A 119 -0.21 -9.24 -14.44
CA PRO A 119 -0.70 -8.82 -13.12
C PRO A 119 -0.06 -9.62 -11.98
N SER A 120 -0.13 -10.95 -12.05
CA SER A 120 0.36 -11.83 -10.99
C SER A 120 1.87 -11.69 -10.78
N GLY A 121 2.65 -11.64 -11.86
CA GLY A 121 4.10 -11.47 -11.77
C GLY A 121 4.48 -10.11 -11.20
N THR A 122 3.87 -9.03 -11.68
CA THR A 122 4.18 -7.68 -11.23
C THR A 122 3.77 -7.45 -9.78
N LEU A 123 2.60 -7.95 -9.36
CA LEU A 123 2.17 -7.89 -7.95
C LEU A 123 3.07 -8.72 -7.04
N MET A 124 3.54 -9.89 -7.49
CA MET A 124 4.47 -10.71 -6.72
C MET A 124 5.82 -10.00 -6.52
N GLU A 125 6.37 -9.38 -7.56
CA GLU A 125 7.60 -8.60 -7.46
C GLU A 125 7.44 -7.38 -6.53
N ALA A 126 6.35 -6.62 -6.68
CA ALA A 126 6.03 -5.52 -5.77
C ALA A 126 5.92 -6.01 -4.32
N LYS A 127 5.23 -7.13 -4.09
CA LYS A 127 5.11 -7.76 -2.78
C LYS A 127 6.47 -8.14 -2.21
N LYS A 128 7.39 -8.73 -2.99
CA LYS A 128 8.73 -9.10 -2.51
C LYS A 128 9.50 -7.88 -1.97
N HIS A 129 9.46 -6.75 -2.67
CA HIS A 129 10.10 -5.52 -2.20
C HIS A 129 9.47 -5.00 -0.90
N MET A 130 8.13 -5.01 -0.83
CA MET A 130 7.40 -4.59 0.37
C MET A 130 7.66 -5.53 1.56
N VAL A 131 7.72 -6.85 1.35
CA VAL A 131 8.10 -7.84 2.37
C VAL A 131 9.49 -7.53 2.92
N SER A 132 10.48 -7.27 2.05
CA SER A 132 11.83 -6.92 2.47
C SER A 132 11.86 -5.65 3.34
N ALA A 133 11.07 -4.64 2.97
CA ALA A 133 10.94 -3.40 3.73
C ALA A 133 10.26 -3.62 5.09
N MET A 134 9.14 -4.35 5.13
CA MET A 134 8.38 -4.63 6.36
C MET A 134 9.17 -5.52 7.34
N ARG A 135 9.82 -6.58 6.84
CA ARG A 135 10.69 -7.44 7.66
C ARG A 135 11.90 -6.65 8.19
N ARG A 136 12.41 -5.65 7.46
CA ARG A 136 13.47 -4.75 7.95
C ARG A 136 12.98 -3.90 9.11
N LEU A 137 11.76 -3.36 9.06
CA LEU A 137 11.16 -2.66 10.18
C LEU A 137 11.01 -3.58 11.40
N TYR A 138 10.50 -4.79 11.20
CA TYR A 138 10.37 -5.80 12.28
C TYR A 138 11.71 -6.08 12.96
N ARG A 139 12.79 -6.29 12.19
CA ARG A 139 14.13 -6.49 12.76
C ARG A 139 14.61 -5.28 13.57
N HIS A 140 14.41 -4.06 13.08
CA HIS A 140 14.77 -2.86 13.83
C HIS A 140 13.96 -2.73 15.12
N ARG A 141 12.66 -3.06 15.10
CA ARG A 141 11.82 -3.13 16.30
C ARG A 141 12.39 -4.12 17.32
N ASN A 142 12.80 -5.31 16.90
CA ASN A 142 13.38 -6.31 17.80
C ASN A 142 14.73 -5.85 18.37
N LEU A 143 15.59 -5.20 17.57
CA LEU A 143 16.86 -4.65 18.06
C LEU A 143 16.66 -3.55 19.10
N VAL A 144 15.68 -2.67 18.89
CA VAL A 144 15.33 -1.60 19.83
C VAL A 144 14.79 -2.19 21.14
N LEU A 145 13.87 -3.15 21.07
CA LEU A 145 13.18 -3.68 22.26
C LEU A 145 13.97 -4.71 23.04
N HIS A 146 14.74 -5.57 22.37
CA HIS A 146 15.50 -6.64 23.03
C HIS A 146 16.98 -6.28 23.18
N GLY A 147 17.53 -5.49 22.27
CA GLY A 147 18.94 -5.08 22.30
C GLY A 147 19.20 -3.79 23.08
N GLY A 148 18.16 -3.10 23.58
CA GLY A 148 18.31 -1.82 24.26
C GLY A 148 18.93 -0.74 23.36
N ALA A 149 18.92 -0.93 22.04
CA ALA A 149 19.54 -0.04 21.08
C ALA A 149 18.72 1.27 21.01
N THR A 150 19.12 2.26 21.79
CA THR A 150 18.48 3.60 21.83
C THR A 150 18.75 4.42 20.58
N HIS A 151 19.80 4.07 19.82
CA HIS A 151 20.18 4.70 18.57
C HIS A 151 20.56 3.65 17.52
N LEU A 152 19.80 3.64 16.42
CA LEU A 152 20.13 2.89 15.21
C LEU A 152 20.18 3.90 14.07
N GLU A 153 21.35 4.14 13.49
CA GLU A 153 21.53 5.12 12.40
C GLU A 153 20.65 4.79 11.18
N THR A 154 20.40 3.51 10.96
CA THR A 154 19.57 2.95 9.89
C THR A 154 18.06 3.08 10.13
N LEU A 155 17.64 3.50 11.33
CA LEU A 155 16.23 3.58 11.71
C LEU A 155 15.50 4.67 10.95
N SER A 156 16.13 5.84 10.82
CA SER A 156 15.60 6.97 10.06
C SER A 156 15.39 6.62 8.58
N MET A 157 16.33 5.87 7.99
CA MET A 157 16.25 5.37 6.63
C MET A 157 15.12 4.35 6.47
N THR A 158 15.01 3.41 7.41
CA THR A 158 13.96 2.39 7.40
C THR A 158 12.57 3.05 7.51
N LEU A 159 12.41 4.04 8.38
CA LEU A 159 11.14 4.76 8.52
C LEU A 159 10.78 5.58 7.29
N ARG A 160 11.76 6.24 6.66
CA ARG A 160 11.50 7.00 5.43
C ARG A 160 10.92 6.12 4.33
N THR A 161 11.34 4.85 4.26
CA THR A 161 10.84 3.90 3.27
C THR A 161 9.55 3.20 3.69
N VAL A 162 9.43 2.80 4.96
CA VAL A 162 8.34 1.91 5.41
C VAL A 162 7.10 2.68 5.86
N THR A 163 7.25 3.89 6.40
CA THR A 163 6.10 4.68 6.89
C THR A 163 5.04 4.95 5.81
N PRO A 164 5.40 5.35 4.57
CA PRO A 164 4.41 5.49 3.50
C PRO A 164 3.70 4.18 3.15
N LEU A 165 4.42 3.05 3.19
CA LEU A 165 3.87 1.73 2.88
C LEU A 165 2.90 1.23 3.96
N LEU A 166 3.22 1.49 5.23
CA LEU A 166 2.33 1.23 6.36
C LEU A 166 1.09 2.10 6.29
N GLY A 167 1.25 3.40 6.03
CA GLY A 167 0.11 4.32 5.85
C GLY A 167 -0.83 3.83 4.75
N ALA A 168 -0.28 3.43 3.60
CA ALA A 168 -1.05 2.86 2.51
C ALA A 168 -1.78 1.56 2.90
N GLY A 169 -1.12 0.64 3.62
CA GLY A 169 -1.76 -0.60 4.09
C GLY A 169 -2.87 -0.35 5.12
N LEU A 170 -2.63 0.53 6.10
CA LEU A 170 -3.60 0.90 7.13
C LEU A 170 -4.82 1.63 6.56
N ASP A 171 -4.62 2.52 5.60
CA ASP A 171 -5.70 3.19 4.86
C ASP A 171 -6.63 2.15 4.18
N ARG A 172 -6.07 1.05 3.66
CA ARG A 172 -6.85 -0.02 3.04
C ARG A 172 -7.64 -0.83 4.05
N ILE A 173 -7.05 -1.11 5.22
CA ILE A 173 -7.74 -1.77 6.33
C ILE A 173 -8.90 -0.89 6.83
N ALA A 174 -8.66 0.41 7.01
CA ALA A 174 -9.68 1.37 7.43
C ALA A 174 -10.80 1.49 6.38
N HIS A 175 -10.43 1.62 5.10
CA HIS A 175 -11.40 1.67 4.01
C HIS A 175 -12.26 0.40 3.95
N ALA A 176 -11.67 -0.79 4.11
CA ALA A 176 -12.42 -2.04 4.15
C ALA A 176 -13.44 -2.07 5.32
N ALA A 177 -13.03 -1.62 6.51
CA ALA A 177 -13.93 -1.54 7.67
C ALA A 177 -15.11 -0.59 7.44
N ILE A 178 -14.85 0.58 6.84
CA ILE A 178 -15.88 1.57 6.51
C ILE A 178 -16.85 1.00 5.47
N VAL A 179 -16.34 0.43 4.38
CA VAL A 179 -17.17 -0.13 3.29
C VAL A 179 -18.00 -1.33 3.75
N GLN A 180 -17.45 -2.17 4.63
CA GLN A 180 -18.15 -3.33 5.18
C GLN A 180 -19.09 -2.99 6.36
N GLY A 181 -19.12 -1.73 6.81
CA GLY A 181 -19.96 -1.29 7.91
C GLY A 181 -19.63 -1.95 9.26
N GLN A 182 -18.42 -2.51 9.42
CA GLN A 182 -18.00 -3.17 10.66
C GLN A 182 -16.82 -2.43 11.30
N PRO A 183 -16.92 -2.06 12.58
CA PRO A 183 -15.76 -1.60 13.34
C PRO A 183 -14.65 -2.65 13.29
N LEU A 184 -13.39 -2.23 13.13
CA LEU A 184 -12.21 -3.12 13.11
C LEU A 184 -12.09 -4.03 14.35
N GLN A 185 -12.80 -3.72 15.43
CA GLN A 185 -12.89 -4.53 16.64
C GLN A 185 -13.95 -5.65 16.58
N ASN A 186 -14.99 -5.54 15.73
CA ASN A 186 -16.15 -6.45 15.73
C ASN A 186 -16.05 -7.61 14.74
N SER A 187 -15.09 -7.61 13.82
CA SER A 187 -14.81 -8.78 12.96
C SER A 187 -14.15 -9.95 13.72
N ARG A 188 -13.82 -9.75 15.01
CA ARG A 188 -13.16 -10.72 15.90
C ARG A 188 -14.10 -11.69 16.62
N GLN A 189 -15.42 -11.57 16.44
CA GLN A 189 -16.41 -12.45 17.08
C GLN A 189 -17.26 -13.18 16.05
N ARG A 190 -16.69 -14.17 15.35
CA ARG A 190 -17.47 -15.34 14.91
C ARG A 190 -16.62 -16.60 14.98
N PRO A 191 -16.86 -17.49 15.97
CA PRO A 191 -16.61 -18.91 15.77
C PRO A 191 -17.67 -19.41 14.80
N ASN A 192 -17.25 -19.88 13.62
CA ASN A 192 -18.14 -20.65 12.74
C ASN A 192 -18.36 -22.01 13.41
N TYR A 193 -19.52 -22.18 14.04
CA TYR A 193 -20.14 -23.49 14.18
C TYR A 193 -21.04 -23.69 12.96
N VAL A 194 -20.69 -24.66 12.12
CA VAL A 194 -21.62 -25.49 11.35
C VAL A 194 -21.25 -26.92 11.67
#